data_AF-A0A355GCK5-F1
#
_entry.id   AF-A0A355GCK5-F1
#
_cell.length_a   1.000
_cell.length_b   1.000
_cell.length_c   1.000
_cell.angle_alpha   90.00
_cell.angle_beta   90.00
_cell.angle_gamma   90.00
#
_symmetry.space_group_name_H-M   'P 1'
#
loop_
_entity.id
_entity.type
_entity.pdbx_description
1 polymer ?
#
loop_
_entity_poly.entity_id
_entity_poly.type
_entity_poly.pdbx_seq_one_letter_code
_entity_poly.pdbx_strand_id
1 'polypeptide(L)'
;MLIELKERILSNSFVDKVRTHLNFDDEEYQQLRMALIELAKSLQGSSVIDRELMIYLYSAPMIVRNSYESYPEKSDKIAQQLEDAWIELDRLVLECLVD
;
A
#
# COMPACT_ATOMS: atom_id res chain seq x y z
N MET A 1 17.95 3.04 8.01
CA MET A 1 16.97 1.94 7.90
C MET A 1 15.53 2.41 7.98
N LEU A 2 14.92 2.68 9.15
CA LEU A 2 13.51 3.09 9.20
C LEU A 2 13.20 4.41 8.46
N ILE A 3 14.12 5.38 8.50
CA ILE A 3 13.98 6.65 7.77
C ILE A 3 14.02 6.42 6.25
N GLU A 4 15.01 5.68 5.74
CA GLU A 4 15.12 5.35 4.31
C GLU A 4 13.91 4.52 3.84
N LEU A 5 13.41 3.63 4.69
CA LEU A 5 12.25 2.81 4.39
C LEU A 5 10.97 3.64 4.32
N LYS A 6 10.79 4.58 5.26
CA LYS A 6 9.73 5.57 5.22
C LYS A 6 9.79 6.37 3.91
N GLU A 7 10.96 6.90 3.55
CA GLU A 7 11.13 7.68 2.32
C GLU A 7 10.77 6.87 1.08
N ARG A 8 11.19 5.59 1.01
CA ARG A 8 10.82 4.68 -0.09
C ARG A 8 9.30 4.45 -0.17
N ILE A 9 8.63 4.28 0.97
CA ILE A 9 7.17 4.08 1.00
C ILE A 9 6.44 5.35 0.54
N LEU A 10 6.82 6.51 1.09
CA LEU A 10 6.14 7.77 0.80
C LEU A 10 6.42 8.34 -0.59
N SER A 11 7.55 7.96 -1.21
CA SER A 11 7.89 8.37 -2.58
C SER A 11 7.40 7.40 -3.66
N ASN A 12 6.89 6.22 -3.28
CA ASN A 12 6.35 5.26 -4.23
C ASN A 12 5.07 5.80 -4.92
N SER A 13 4.97 5.59 -6.23
CA SER A 13 3.93 6.23 -7.04
C SER A 13 2.70 5.36 -7.29
N PHE A 14 2.67 4.11 -6.80
CA PHE A 14 1.59 3.16 -7.07
C PHE A 14 0.21 3.72 -6.72
N VAL A 15 0.04 4.19 -5.48
CA VAL A 15 -1.25 4.69 -4.97
C VAL A 15 -1.72 5.91 -5.77
N ASP A 16 -0.79 6.80 -6.14
CA ASP A 16 -1.09 7.98 -6.94
C ASP A 16 -1.48 7.63 -8.38
N LYS A 17 -0.81 6.64 -8.99
CA LYS A 17 -1.14 6.11 -10.32
C LYS A 17 -2.53 5.46 -10.31
N VAL A 18 -2.84 4.66 -9.29
CA VAL A 18 -4.16 4.03 -9.11
C VAL A 18 -5.25 5.08 -8.92
N ARG A 19 -5.02 6.09 -8.08
CA ARG A 19 -5.99 7.16 -7.78
C ARG A 19 -6.29 8.06 -8.98
N THR A 20 -5.25 8.43 -9.73
CA THR A 20 -5.37 9.48 -10.77
C THR A 20 -5.70 8.89 -12.14
N HIS A 21 -5.20 7.69 -12.43
CA HIS A 21 -5.22 7.13 -13.77
C HIS A 21 -5.92 5.77 -13.86
N LEU A 22 -6.34 5.18 -12.73
CA LEU A 22 -6.81 3.78 -12.66
C LEU A 22 -5.81 2.81 -13.33
N ASN A 23 -4.52 3.15 -13.28
CA ASN A 23 -3.47 2.35 -13.87
C ASN A 23 -2.83 1.47 -12.80
N PHE A 24 -2.84 0.16 -13.05
CA PHE A 24 -2.15 -0.81 -12.20
C PHE A 24 -0.70 -0.99 -12.67
N ASP A 25 0.22 -0.28 -12.02
CA ASP A 25 1.65 -0.40 -12.27
C ASP A 25 2.24 -1.51 -11.38
N ASP A 26 2.50 -2.68 -11.97
CA ASP A 26 2.97 -3.85 -11.24
C ASP A 26 4.36 -3.64 -10.62
N GLU A 27 5.24 -2.89 -11.27
CA GLU A 27 6.58 -2.66 -10.74
C GLU A 27 6.53 -1.80 -9.48
N GLU A 28 5.79 -0.70 -9.53
CA GLU A 28 5.59 0.18 -8.37
C GLU A 28 4.85 -0.54 -7.24
N TYR A 29 3.85 -1.37 -7.58
CA TYR A 29 3.14 -2.18 -6.61
C TYR A 29 4.09 -3.14 -5.88
N GLN A 30 4.92 -3.88 -6.60
CA GLN A 30 5.87 -4.80 -5.98
C GLN A 30 6.90 -4.06 -5.12
N GLN A 31 7.37 -2.90 -5.55
CA GLN A 31 8.28 -2.07 -4.76
C GLN A 31 7.64 -1.61 -3.44
N LEU A 32 6.39 -1.12 -3.49
CA LEU A 32 5.64 -0.73 -2.29
C LEU A 32 5.42 -1.92 -1.36
N ARG A 33 4.95 -3.04 -1.92
CA ARG A 33 4.68 -4.28 -1.19
C ARG A 33 5.93 -4.78 -0.46
N MET A 34 7.08 -4.81 -1.13
CA MET A 34 8.35 -5.21 -0.51
C MET A 34 8.77 -4.25 0.62
N ALA A 35 8.59 -2.95 0.43
CA ALA A 35 8.91 -1.96 1.46
C ALA A 35 8.01 -2.11 2.70
N LEU A 36 6.72 -2.41 2.52
CA LEU A 36 5.79 -2.68 3.63
C LEU A 36 6.13 -3.98 4.38
N ILE A 37 6.53 -5.04 3.68
CA ILE A 37 7.02 -6.28 4.31
C ILE A 37 8.28 -6.01 5.14
N GLU A 38 9.21 -5.21 4.61
CA GLU A 38 10.42 -4.80 5.33
C GLU A 38 10.09 -3.94 6.54
N LEU A 39 9.05 -3.11 6.45
CA LEU A 39 8.59 -2.24 7.53
C LEU A 39 7.99 -3.05 8.66
N ALA A 40 7.07 -3.97 8.36
CA ALA A 40 6.46 -4.87 9.34
C ALA A 40 7.54 -5.62 10.15
N LYS A 41 8.55 -6.17 9.47
CA LYS A 41 9.70 -6.84 10.13
C LYS A 41 10.52 -5.89 10.99
N SER A 42 10.70 -4.64 10.55
CA SER A 42 11.49 -3.64 11.27
C SER A 42 10.78 -3.10 12.51
N LEU A 43 9.45 -3.19 12.55
CA LEU A 43 8.61 -2.76 13.67
C LEU A 43 8.41 -3.85 14.73
N GLN A 44 8.66 -5.12 14.40
CA GLN A 44 8.69 -6.22 15.38
C GLN A 44 9.72 -5.92 16.48
N GLY A 45 9.25 -5.42 17.63
CA GLY A 45 10.08 -5.05 18.78
C GLY A 45 10.37 -3.55 18.96
N SER A 46 9.77 -2.66 18.16
CA SER A 46 9.88 -1.19 18.32
C SER A 46 8.60 -0.47 17.90
N SER A 47 8.00 0.28 18.83
CA SER A 47 6.60 0.73 18.76
C SER A 47 6.38 2.16 18.25
N VAL A 48 7.33 2.75 17.50
CA VAL A 48 7.20 4.16 17.09
C VAL A 48 7.19 4.31 15.57
N ILE A 49 5.98 4.45 15.03
CA ILE A 49 5.72 4.90 13.66
C ILE A 49 5.44 6.39 13.71
N ASP A 50 6.10 7.17 12.85
CA ASP A 50 5.82 8.58 12.76
C ASP A 50 4.45 8.86 12.11
N ARG A 51 3.88 10.04 12.42
CA ARG A 51 2.51 10.39 12.03
C ARG A 51 2.28 10.35 10.51
N GLU A 52 3.26 10.77 9.72
CA GLU A 52 3.11 10.85 8.27
C GLU A 52 3.03 9.44 7.67
N LEU A 53 3.93 8.54 8.09
CA LEU A 53 3.89 7.14 7.68
C LEU A 53 2.60 6.48 8.13
N MET A 54 2.13 6.75 9.34
CA MET A 54 0.87 6.22 9.86
C MET A 54 -0.33 6.64 9.01
N ILE A 55 -0.41 7.91 8.60
CA ILE A 55 -1.47 8.41 7.71
C ILE A 55 -1.42 7.70 6.35
N TYR A 56 -0.22 7.52 5.79
CA TYR A 56 -0.05 6.80 4.54
C TYR A 56 -0.53 5.34 4.67
N LEU A 57 -0.10 4.63 5.72
CA LEU A 57 -0.46 3.23 5.96
C LEU A 57 -1.98 3.06 6.02
N TYR A 58 -2.70 3.94 6.71
CA TYR A 58 -4.17 3.89 6.75
C TYR A 58 -4.83 4.25 5.41
N SER A 59 -4.26 5.17 4.64
CA SER A 59 -4.92 5.71 3.44
C SER A 59 -4.65 4.88 2.18
N ALA A 60 -3.48 4.27 2.04
CA ALA A 60 -3.10 3.55 0.83
C ALA A 60 -4.07 2.40 0.47
N PRO A 61 -4.41 1.46 1.39
CA PRO A 61 -5.38 0.41 1.09
C PRO A 61 -6.77 0.97 0.78
N MET A 62 -7.20 2.02 1.50
CA MET A 62 -8.49 2.67 1.28
C MET A 62 -8.59 3.29 -0.13
N ILE A 63 -7.52 3.92 -0.62
CA ILE A 63 -7.48 4.51 -1.96
C ILE A 63 -7.61 3.42 -3.02
N VAL A 64 -6.85 2.32 -2.89
CA VAL A 64 -6.90 1.20 -3.83
C VAL A 64 -8.28 0.54 -3.82
N ARG A 65 -8.85 0.33 -2.62
CA ARG A 65 -10.23 -0.15 -2.45
C ARG A 65 -11.24 0.74 -3.17
N ASN A 66 -11.17 2.05 -2.97
CA ASN A 66 -12.11 3.00 -3.60
C ASN A 66 -12.00 2.95 -5.13
N SER A 67 -10.77 2.84 -5.67
CA SER A 67 -10.54 2.64 -7.10
C SER A 67 -11.14 1.32 -7.60
N TYR A 68 -10.98 0.23 -6.85
CA TYR A 68 -11.64 -1.05 -7.15
C TYR A 68 -13.17 -0.90 -7.13
N GLU A 69 -13.76 -0.38 -6.05
CA GLU A 69 -15.21 -0.26 -5.87
C GLU A 69 -15.84 0.61 -6.97
N SER A 70 -15.14 1.66 -7.40
CA SER A 70 -15.58 2.56 -8.48
C SER A 70 -15.38 1.99 -9.89
N TYR A 71 -14.64 0.89 -10.04
CA TYR A 71 -14.35 0.29 -11.36
C TYR A 71 -15.64 -0.31 -11.97
N PRO A 72 -16.01 0.01 -13.23
CA PRO A 72 -17.32 -0.36 -13.78
C PRO A 72 -17.55 -1.87 -13.95
N GLU A 73 -16.50 -2.62 -14.34
CA GLU A 73 -16.57 -4.04 -14.66
C GLU A 73 -15.60 -4.83 -13.78
N LYS A 74 -16.12 -5.63 -12.84
CA LYS A 74 -15.29 -6.38 -11.88
C LYS A 74 -14.59 -7.58 -12.50
N SER A 75 -15.06 -8.06 -13.66
CA SER A 75 -14.39 -9.13 -14.40
C SER A 75 -13.18 -8.66 -15.21
N ASP A 76 -12.94 -7.35 -15.31
CA ASP A 76 -11.75 -6.81 -15.96
C ASP A 76 -10.49 -7.16 -15.15
N LYS A 77 -9.40 -7.44 -15.86
CA LYS A 77 -8.11 -7.79 -15.28
C LYS A 77 -7.62 -6.72 -14.31
N ILE A 78 -7.77 -5.44 -14.66
CA ILE A 78 -7.34 -4.32 -13.80
C ILE A 78 -8.17 -4.30 -12.51
N ALA A 79 -9.48 -4.54 -12.58
CA ALA A 79 -10.33 -4.59 -11.40
C ALA A 79 -9.89 -5.71 -10.45
N GLN A 80 -9.61 -6.91 -10.98
CA GLN A 80 -9.11 -8.03 -10.19
C GLN A 80 -7.75 -7.72 -9.55
N GLN A 81 -6.83 -7.09 -10.28
CA GLN A 81 -5.55 -6.66 -9.73
C GLN A 81 -5.71 -5.64 -8.59
N LEU A 82 -6.65 -4.69 -8.73
CA LEU A 82 -6.95 -3.72 -7.67
C LEU A 82 -7.54 -4.39 -6.43
N GLU A 83 -8.39 -5.40 -6.60
CA GLU A 83 -8.94 -6.19 -5.49
C GLU A 83 -7.83 -6.94 -4.74
N ASP A 84 -7.01 -7.68 -5.48
CA ASP A 84 -5.89 -8.44 -4.91
C ASP A 84 -4.90 -7.52 -4.18
N ALA A 85 -4.55 -6.38 -4.79
CA ALA A 85 -3.64 -5.41 -4.19
C ALA A 85 -4.24 -4.73 -2.96
N TRP A 86 -5.53 -4.40 -2.96
CA TRP A 86 -6.19 -3.85 -1.78
C TRP A 86 -6.11 -4.83 -0.61
N ILE A 87 -6.49 -6.10 -0.82
CA ILE A 87 -6.48 -7.12 0.23
C ILE A 87 -5.07 -7.32 0.79
N GLU A 88 -4.07 -7.41 -0.08
CA GLU A 88 -2.68 -7.61 0.34
C GLU A 88 -2.10 -6.37 1.06
N LEU A 89 -2.39 -5.15 0.58
CA LEU A 89 -1.94 -3.92 1.24
C LEU A 89 -2.58 -3.77 2.63
N ASP A 90 -3.88 -4.07 2.77
CA ASP A 90 -4.58 -4.02 4.05
C ASP A 90 -3.94 -5.00 5.06
N ARG A 91 -3.67 -6.25 4.63
CA ARG A 91 -2.95 -7.23 5.44
C ARG A 91 -1.58 -6.72 5.89
N LEU A 92 -0.77 -6.20 4.98
CA LEU A 92 0.58 -5.72 5.28
C LEU A 92 0.58 -4.49 6.20
N VAL A 93 -0.39 -3.61 6.04
CA VAL A 93 -0.58 -2.46 6.93
C VAL A 93 -0.94 -2.94 8.34
N LEU A 94 -1.83 -3.93 8.48
CA LEU A 94 -2.14 -4.51 9.79
C LEU A 94 -0.90 -5.14 10.43
N GLU A 95 -0.06 -5.83 9.67
CA GLU A 95 1.22 -6.38 10.16
C GLU A 95 2.23 -5.31 10.58
N CYS A 96 2.10 -4.08 10.10
CA CYS A 96 2.90 -2.95 10.58
C CYS A 96 2.34 -2.32 11.86
N LEU A 97 1.04 -2.48 12.14
CA LEU A 97 0.33 -1.76 13.20
C LEU A 97 -0.02 -2.61 14.41
N VAL A 98 -0.02 -3.94 14.27
CA VAL A 98 -0.39 -4.89 15.33
C VAL A 98 0.87 -5.54 15.87
N ASP A 99 1.07 -5.42 17.19
CA ASP A 99 2.15 -6.08 17.96
C ASP A 99 1.98 -7.61 18.01
#